data_AF-A0A2G9XSG4-F1
#
_entry.id   AF-A0A2G9XSG4-F1
#
_cell.length_a   1.000
_cell.length_b   1.000
_cell.length_c   1.000
_cell.angle_alpha   90.00
_cell.angle_beta   90.00
_cell.angle_gamma   90.00
#
_symmetry.space_group_name_H-M   'P 1'
#
loop_
_entity.id
_entity.type
_entity.pdbx_description
1 polymer ?
#
loop_
_entity_poly.entity_id
_entity_poly.type
_entity_poly.pdbx_seq_one_letter_code
_entity_poly.pdbx_strand_id
1 'polypeptide(L)'
;AKTLGYDLEEFGREALRADGNIQINSMCTVFAQSEVTSLLARRQKRGDIARGIHMAILNRSISLLKRVSTTPEIVFAGGVARNPCLRHLLGENLGEKIIVPPNPQIIGAYGASLIAGEQIKNVFRNS
;
A
#
# COMPACT_ATOMS: atom_id res chain seq x y z
N ALA A 1 -7.38 10.45 0.45
CA ALA A 1 -8.57 10.28 1.30
C ALA A 1 -9.21 11.63 1.66
N LYS A 2 -8.72 12.37 2.68
CA LYS A 2 -9.36 13.61 3.17
C LYS A 2 -9.69 14.67 2.10
N THR A 3 -8.76 15.01 1.21
CA THR A 3 -9.00 16.01 0.14
C THR A 3 -10.13 15.61 -0.82
N LEU A 4 -10.35 14.30 -0.99
CA LEU A 4 -11.45 13.77 -1.82
C LEU A 4 -12.75 13.57 -1.01
N GLY A 5 -12.73 13.84 0.30
CA GLY A 5 -13.88 13.65 1.19
C GLY A 5 -14.15 12.19 1.55
N TYR A 6 -13.14 11.31 1.47
CA TYR A 6 -13.26 9.91 1.85
C TYR A 6 -12.58 9.64 3.20
N ASP A 7 -13.12 8.69 3.95
CA ASP A 7 -12.34 7.98 4.96
C ASP A 7 -11.30 7.03 4.29
N LEU A 8 -10.45 6.37 5.08
CA LEU A 8 -9.41 5.49 4.53
C LEU A 8 -9.97 4.20 3.90
N GLU A 9 -11.08 3.69 4.43
CA GLU A 9 -11.70 2.47 3.96
C GLU A 9 -12.46 2.70 2.64
N GLU A 10 -13.28 3.76 2.62
CA GLU A 10 -13.95 4.28 1.43
C GLU A 10 -12.95 4.62 0.33
N PHE A 11 -11.83 5.28 0.68
CA PHE A 11 -10.82 5.65 -0.30
C PHE A 11 -10.30 4.45 -1.11
N GLY A 12 -10.09 3.31 -0.44
CA GLY A 12 -9.71 2.07 -1.12
C GLY A 12 -10.87 1.44 -1.89
N ARG A 13 -12.09 1.41 -1.34
CA ARG A 13 -13.26 0.82 -2.01
C ARG A 13 -13.66 1.58 -3.27
N GLU A 14 -13.67 2.92 -3.22
CA GLU A 14 -14.05 3.78 -4.33
C GLU A 14 -13.00 3.75 -5.45
N ALA A 15 -11.71 3.69 -5.10
CA ALA A 15 -10.64 3.51 -6.08
C ALA A 15 -10.76 2.17 -6.84
N LEU A 16 -11.21 1.10 -6.16
CA LEU A 16 -11.39 -0.21 -6.76
C LEU A 16 -12.57 -0.24 -7.74
N ARG A 17 -13.64 0.50 -7.45
CA ARG A 17 -14.84 0.62 -8.30
C ARG A 17 -14.65 1.54 -9.51
N ALA A 18 -13.66 2.42 -9.45
CA ALA A 18 -13.40 3.39 -10.49
C ALA A 18 -12.89 2.73 -11.79
N ASP A 19 -13.36 3.26 -12.91
CA ASP A 19 -13.06 2.81 -14.28
C ASP A 19 -12.13 3.78 -15.02
N GLY A 20 -11.97 5.01 -14.54
CA GLY A 20 -11.11 6.01 -15.17
C GLY A 20 -9.61 5.78 -14.95
N ASN A 21 -8.82 6.22 -15.92
CA ASN A 21 -7.36 6.15 -15.90
C ASN A 21 -6.76 7.56 -15.75
N ILE A 22 -6.87 8.14 -14.55
CA ILE A 22 -6.21 9.40 -14.21
C ILE A 22 -4.77 9.10 -13.81
N GLN A 23 -3.80 9.71 -14.48
CA GLN A 23 -2.40 9.65 -14.09
C GLN A 23 -2.08 10.78 -13.10
N ILE A 24 -1.42 10.43 -12.00
CA ILE A 24 -0.84 11.37 -11.05
C ILE A 24 0.68 11.24 -11.16
N ASN A 25 1.34 12.33 -11.56
CA ASN A 25 2.75 12.32 -11.89
C ASN A 25 3.64 12.65 -10.69
N SER A 26 3.07 13.34 -9.71
CA SER A 26 3.82 13.85 -8.56
C SER A 26 4.00 12.77 -7.48
N MET A 27 5.25 12.41 -7.20
CA MET A 27 5.58 11.54 -6.05
C MET A 27 5.69 12.30 -4.72
N CYS A 28 5.96 13.60 -4.77
CA CYS A 28 5.96 14.47 -3.59
C CYS A 28 4.52 14.65 -3.11
N THR A 29 4.24 14.31 -1.85
CA THR A 29 2.88 14.38 -1.27
C THR A 29 2.25 15.77 -1.40
N VAL A 30 3.03 16.84 -1.24
CA VAL A 30 2.56 18.22 -1.35
C VAL A 30 2.12 18.54 -2.79
N PHE A 31 2.93 18.15 -3.79
CA PHE A 31 2.57 18.36 -5.20
C PHE A 31 1.45 17.45 -5.67
N ALA A 32 1.42 16.20 -5.20
CA ALA A 32 0.31 15.28 -5.45
C ALA A 32 -1.02 15.84 -4.92
N GLN A 33 -1.01 16.47 -3.74
CA GLN A 33 -2.19 17.13 -3.20
C GLN A 33 -2.66 18.31 -4.07
N SER A 34 -1.73 19.13 -4.58
CA SER A 34 -2.05 20.21 -5.51
C SER A 34 -2.64 19.69 -6.82
N GLU A 35 -2.08 18.60 -7.36
CA GLU A 35 -2.58 17.91 -8.56
C GLU A 35 -4.00 17.38 -8.34
N VAL A 36 -4.26 16.71 -7.21
CA VAL A 36 -5.59 16.26 -6.80
C VAL A 36 -6.59 17.41 -6.71
N THR A 37 -6.17 18.55 -6.15
CA THR A 37 -7.04 19.73 -6.01
C THR A 37 -7.40 20.31 -7.38
N SER A 38 -6.44 20.35 -8.31
CA SER A 38 -6.68 20.77 -9.71
C SER A 38 -7.65 19.83 -10.44
N LEU A 39 -7.51 18.51 -10.26
CA LEU A 39 -8.41 17.51 -10.84
C LEU A 39 -9.84 17.64 -10.31
N LEU A 40 -10.00 17.91 -9.01
CA LEU A 40 -11.31 18.22 -8.41
C LEU A 40 -11.92 19.49 -8.99
N ALA A 41 -11.13 20.55 -9.17
CA ALA A 41 -11.60 21.80 -9.78
C ALA A 41 -12.08 21.59 -11.23
N ARG A 42 -11.45 20.65 -11.95
CA ARG A 42 -11.87 20.19 -13.29
C ARG A 42 -13.05 19.21 -13.28
N ARG A 43 -13.68 18.99 -12.12
CA ARG A 43 -14.83 18.09 -11.92
C ARG A 43 -14.58 16.64 -12.34
N GLN A 44 -13.32 16.19 -12.26
CA GLN A 44 -13.00 14.78 -12.44
C GLN A 44 -13.65 13.93 -11.35
N LYS A 45 -14.05 12.71 -11.69
CA LYS A 45 -14.70 11.81 -10.72
C LYS A 45 -13.73 11.50 -9.58
N ARG A 46 -14.21 11.61 -8.34
CA ARG A 46 -13.38 11.37 -7.14
C ARG A 46 -12.82 9.95 -7.08
N GLY A 47 -13.59 8.97 -7.52
CA GLY A 47 -13.14 7.57 -7.63
C GLY A 47 -11.96 7.42 -8.59
N ASP A 48 -12.02 8.06 -9.76
CA ASP A 48 -10.94 8.00 -10.76
C ASP A 48 -9.66 8.67 -10.24
N ILE A 49 -9.80 9.80 -9.54
CA ILE A 49 -8.65 10.46 -8.88
C ILE A 49 -8.08 9.53 -7.80
N ALA A 50 -8.94 8.89 -7.01
CA ALA A 50 -8.51 7.94 -6.00
C ALA A 50 -7.74 6.78 -6.63
N ARG A 51 -8.24 6.19 -7.73
CA ARG A 51 -7.53 5.15 -8.49
C ARG A 51 -6.18 5.62 -9.00
N GLY A 52 -6.10 6.84 -9.52
CA GLY A 52 -4.83 7.46 -9.94
C GLY A 52 -3.80 7.55 -8.82
N ILE A 53 -4.22 7.92 -7.60
CA ILE A 53 -3.33 7.94 -6.42
C ILE A 53 -2.84 6.51 -6.09
N HIS A 54 -3.72 5.52 -6.11
CA HIS A 54 -3.34 4.13 -5.82
C HIS A 54 -2.36 3.59 -6.88
N MET A 55 -2.56 3.92 -8.15
CA MET A 55 -1.63 3.58 -9.24
C MET A 55 -0.26 4.24 -9.07
N ALA A 56 -0.20 5.52 -8.67
CA ALA A 56 1.07 6.19 -8.39
C ALA A 56 1.85 5.50 -7.26
N ILE A 57 1.16 5.11 -6.19
CA ILE A 57 1.74 4.34 -5.07
C ILE A 57 2.23 2.97 -5.55
N LEU A 58 1.40 2.24 -6.29
CA LEU A 58 1.74 0.93 -6.86
C LEU A 58 3.01 1.01 -7.70
N ASN A 59 3.06 1.93 -8.68
CA ASN A 59 4.18 2.07 -9.61
C ASN A 59 5.49 2.34 -8.86
N ARG A 60 5.44 3.16 -7.81
CA ARG A 60 6.59 3.42 -6.96
C ARG A 60 7.02 2.17 -6.20
N SER A 61 6.08 1.47 -5.57
CA SER A 61 6.37 0.24 -4.81
C SER A 61 6.99 -0.85 -5.71
N ILE A 62 6.44 -1.06 -6.90
CA ILE A 62 6.97 -2.01 -7.88
C ILE A 62 8.37 -1.61 -8.34
N SER A 63 8.60 -0.32 -8.61
CA SER A 63 9.93 0.17 -9.00
C SER A 63 10.99 -0.07 -7.92
N LEU A 64 10.63 0.07 -6.64
CA LEU A 64 11.53 -0.25 -5.53
C LEU A 64 11.74 -1.75 -5.37
N LEU A 65 10.66 -2.55 -5.47
CA LEU A 65 10.72 -3.99 -5.33
C LEU A 65 11.63 -4.64 -6.39
N LYS A 66 11.51 -4.20 -7.65
CA LYS A 66 12.32 -4.69 -8.78
C LYS A 66 13.84 -4.46 -8.60
N ARG A 67 14.25 -3.56 -7.70
CA ARG A 67 15.67 -3.29 -7.41
C ARG A 67 16.26 -4.26 -6.38
N VAL A 68 15.41 -4.93 -5.58
CA VAL A 68 15.84 -5.68 -4.39
C VAL A 68 15.46 -7.15 -4.42
N SER A 69 14.50 -7.55 -5.26
CA SER A 69 13.99 -8.92 -5.25
C SER A 69 13.73 -9.45 -6.67
N THR A 70 14.10 -10.72 -6.85
CA THR A 70 13.77 -11.59 -7.98
C THR A 70 13.06 -12.87 -7.51
N THR A 71 12.56 -12.89 -6.26
CA THR A 71 12.00 -14.09 -5.61
C THR A 71 10.48 -14.16 -5.75
N PRO A 72 9.91 -15.38 -5.90
CA PRO A 72 8.51 -15.59 -6.29
C PRO A 72 7.47 -15.45 -5.16
N GLU A 73 7.90 -15.27 -3.91
CA GLU A 73 7.00 -15.15 -2.76
C GLU A 73 7.13 -13.78 -2.12
N ILE A 74 6.02 -13.04 -2.15
CA ILE A 74 5.96 -11.66 -1.68
C ILE A 74 4.96 -11.57 -0.53
N VAL A 75 5.43 -11.13 0.63
CA VAL A 75 4.58 -10.82 1.77
C VAL A 75 4.26 -9.33 1.79
N PHE A 76 2.98 -8.98 1.76
CA PHE A 76 2.54 -7.59 1.89
C PHE A 76 2.01 -7.31 3.29
N ALA A 77 2.80 -6.57 4.07
CA ALA A 77 2.52 -6.22 5.47
C ALA A 77 2.46 -4.70 5.69
N GLY A 78 2.10 -4.28 6.91
CA GLY A 78 1.86 -2.90 7.29
C GLY A 78 0.40 -2.46 7.17
N GLY A 79 0.07 -1.26 7.66
CA GLY A 79 -1.31 -0.75 7.66
C GLY A 79 -1.90 -0.59 6.25
N VAL A 80 -1.06 -0.24 5.27
CA VAL A 80 -1.46 -0.07 3.86
C VAL A 80 -1.89 -1.39 3.23
N ALA A 81 -1.40 -2.53 3.72
CA ALA A 81 -1.85 -3.84 3.28
C ALA A 81 -3.32 -4.14 3.63
N ARG A 82 -4.00 -3.29 4.42
CA ARG A 82 -5.46 -3.35 4.59
C ARG A 82 -6.23 -2.67 3.47
N ASN A 83 -5.59 -1.84 2.65
CA ASN A 83 -6.26 -1.17 1.54
C ASN A 83 -6.63 -2.21 0.45
N PRO A 84 -7.92 -2.39 0.13
CA PRO A 84 -8.35 -3.41 -0.83
C PRO A 84 -7.88 -3.12 -2.26
N CYS A 85 -7.85 -1.85 -2.68
CA CYS A 85 -7.41 -1.46 -4.01
C CYS A 85 -5.92 -1.75 -4.22
N LEU A 86 -5.06 -1.37 -3.27
CA LEU A 86 -3.62 -1.69 -3.38
C LEU A 86 -3.37 -3.20 -3.36
N ARG A 87 -4.07 -3.97 -2.53
CA ARG A 87 -3.94 -5.44 -2.54
C ARG A 87 -4.28 -6.03 -3.90
N HIS A 88 -5.39 -5.60 -4.48
CA HIS A 88 -5.84 -6.06 -5.79
C HIS A 88 -4.83 -5.67 -6.89
N LEU A 89 -4.49 -4.38 -7.00
CA LEU A 89 -3.57 -3.87 -8.01
C LEU A 89 -2.17 -4.50 -7.93
N LEU A 90 -1.68 -4.72 -6.71
CA LEU A 90 -0.38 -5.35 -6.49
C LEU A 90 -0.42 -6.81 -6.97
N GLY A 91 -1.50 -7.55 -6.67
CA GLY A 91 -1.70 -8.93 -7.12
C GLY A 91 -1.78 -9.05 -8.64
N GLU A 92 -2.54 -8.17 -9.28
CA GLU A 92 -2.65 -8.12 -10.74
C GLU A 92 -1.31 -7.80 -11.40
N ASN A 93 -0.53 -6.86 -10.84
CA ASN A 93 0.71 -6.41 -11.47
C ASN A 93 1.87 -7.40 -11.33
N LEU A 94 1.94 -8.12 -10.21
CA LEU A 94 3.03 -9.05 -9.94
C LEU A 94 2.79 -10.43 -10.56
N GLY A 95 1.54 -10.82 -10.82
CA GLY A 95 1.22 -12.14 -11.38
C GLY A 95 1.59 -13.32 -10.45
N GLU A 96 2.00 -13.02 -9.22
CA GLU A 96 2.49 -13.96 -8.22
C GLU A 96 1.58 -13.98 -6.98
N LYS A 97 1.73 -15.03 -6.17
CA LYS A 97 0.95 -15.21 -4.95
C LYS A 97 1.42 -14.24 -3.87
N ILE A 98 0.73 -13.12 -3.74
CA ILE A 98 0.95 -12.18 -2.63
C ILE A 98 0.32 -12.73 -1.37
N ILE A 99 1.13 -12.87 -0.32
CA ILE A 99 0.69 -13.31 0.99
C ILE A 99 0.38 -12.07 1.83
N VAL A 100 -0.88 -11.94 2.26
CA VAL A 100 -1.29 -10.90 3.22
C VAL A 100 -1.62 -11.58 4.54
N PRO A 101 -0.86 -11.34 5.62
CA PRO A 101 -1.17 -11.88 6.93
C PRO A 101 -2.54 -11.40 7.44
N PRO A 102 -3.22 -12.15 8.34
CA PRO A 102 -4.52 -11.75 8.89
C PRO A 102 -4.49 -10.36 9.56
N ASN A 103 -3.40 -10.04 10.26
CA ASN A 103 -3.18 -8.75 10.91
C ASN A 103 -1.89 -8.11 10.39
N PRO A 104 -1.89 -7.52 9.18
CA PRO A 104 -0.65 -7.10 8.54
C PRO A 104 0.01 -5.91 9.25
N GLN A 105 -0.76 -5.09 9.97
CA GLN A 105 -0.25 -3.89 10.64
C GLN A 105 0.64 -4.17 11.86
N ILE A 106 0.48 -5.33 12.51
CA ILE A 106 1.21 -5.69 13.75
C ILE A 106 2.43 -6.58 13.49
N ILE A 107 2.69 -6.97 12.23
CA ILE A 107 3.73 -7.94 11.90
C ILE A 107 5.12 -7.52 12.39
N GLY A 108 5.43 -6.22 12.34
CA GLY A 108 6.69 -5.70 12.89
C GLY A 108 6.80 -5.89 14.41
N ALA A 109 5.74 -5.59 15.16
CA ALA A 109 5.71 -5.79 16.61
C ALA A 109 5.76 -7.27 16.97
N TYR A 110 5.09 -8.13 16.19
CA TYR A 110 5.15 -9.57 16.35
C TYR A 110 6.56 -10.12 16.10
N GLY A 111 7.26 -9.64 15.06
CA GLY A 111 8.66 -10.01 14.83
C GLY A 111 9.57 -9.60 15.98
N ALA A 112 9.38 -8.40 16.53
CA ALA A 112 10.15 -7.92 17.67
C ALA A 112 9.96 -8.79 18.93
N SER A 113 8.72 -9.25 19.20
CA SER A 113 8.46 -10.10 20.37
C SER A 113 9.09 -11.49 20.22
N LEU A 114 9.10 -12.06 19.01
CA LEU A 114 9.78 -13.33 18.74
C LEU A 114 11.29 -13.23 18.98
N ILE A 115 11.92 -12.17 18.45
CA ILE A 115 13.36 -11.94 18.63
C ILE A 115 13.71 -11.78 20.11
N ALA A 116 12.93 -10.99 20.86
CA ALA A 116 13.14 -10.83 22.29
C ALA A 116 13.00 -12.17 23.04
N GLY A 117 12.00 -12.97 22.69
CA GLY A 117 11.80 -14.31 23.27
C GLY A 117 12.96 -15.27 22.98
N GLU A 118 13.54 -15.20 21.77
CA GLU A 118 14.72 -16.00 21.40
C GLU A 118 15.97 -15.56 22.17
N GLN A 119 16.20 -14.26 22.29
CA GLN A 119 17.32 -13.71 23.07
C GLN A 119 17.27 -14.15 24.53
N ILE A 120 16.09 -14.10 25.15
CA ILE A 120 15.89 -14.56 26.53
C ILE A 120 16.23 -16.05 26.66
N LYS A 121 15.72 -16.90 25.76
CA LYS A 121 16.02 -18.34 25.76
C LYS A 121 17.51 -18.62 25.62
N ASN A 122 18.21 -17.86 24.79
CA ASN A 122 19.65 -18.03 24.58
C ASN A 122 20.48 -17.64 25.80
N VAL A 123 20.04 -16.63 26.57
CA VAL A 123 20.68 -16.29 27.86
C VAL A 123 20.57 -17.46 28.85
N PHE A 124 19.37 -18.04 28.99
CA PHE A 124 19.14 -19.15 29.93
C PHE A 124 19.70 -20.50 29.47
N ARG A 125 20.00 -20.68 28.18
CA ARG A 125 20.66 -21.90 27.66
C ARG A 125 22.17 -21.89 27.82
N ASN A 126 22.78 -20.71 27.88
CA ASN A 126 24.23 -20.52 28.00
C ASN A 126 24.67 -20.15 29.44
N SER A 127 23.74 -20.23 30.40
CA SER A 127 23.99 -20.12 31.84
C SER A 127 23.96 -21.51 32.47
#